data_AF-A0A482XV47-F1
#
_entry.id   AF-A0A482XV47-F1
#
_cell.length_a   1.000
_cell.length_b   1.000
_cell.length_c   1.000
_cell.angle_alpha   90.00
_cell.angle_beta   90.00
_cell.angle_gamma   90.00
#
_symmetry.space_group_name_H-M   'P 1'
#
loop_
_entity.id
_entity.type
_entity.pdbx_description
1 polymer ?
#
loop_
_entity_poly.entity_id
_entity_poly.type
_entity_poly.pdbx_seq_one_letter_code
_entity_poly.pdbx_strand_id
1 'polypeptide(L)'
;MRAGFFVSTLLIITILLYETTGNPPGCAESITTVWGQKVCKGAILFEDNFDNLNFWKWKPEVKMDGFGEDQFVVYDKQPQNLFVREGKLFIVPEVLDEKTVTRGQMFLKECTGQVRTIECARFANSFNIIPPVRSAKITTQDSFSFRYGIVEIRAKLSSGDWLIPQLLLDSTFEEYGPLLQSGRVRIAKIHGNRNLLTDDTFLDEIGERRLFSDIIVRDRESYKGNGVKLLNSVPWSDEFHIFKLTWLSDKILFSVDNGESYELFPEINTNLMDSLNRDEILIDESHRSNSSYNAPFDKEFFLSLSVSAGKCPEYSRGFDELRPWSRRENTKAVLNFWQDRVHWHTSWNGKDTSLQVDYVRTRMQDLSHSHESALKTMIQMCRTEGPTSLFRGMTIFAGGSGPAHGMYFVAYEYFKVQLSSNFNKNVAFGATGAIATTVHDGLMVPIDAIKQRRQMKGSPYKSNIDCIAKMYKQEGISSFYRSFTTQLIMNIPFQSVHFIVYEWANRTLASEEKGFNPLRHATAGAIAGAFAAFITNPLDVSKTLLNTQKHEEKVPVIGVWNAVKKVYTLAGPSGYFRGATARVLHIMPSTGICWGTYESMKYALQKVL
;
A
#
# COMPACT_ATOMS: atom_id res chain seq x y z
N MET A 1 -9.75 53.92 22.60
CA MET A 1 -9.19 52.63 23.07
C MET A 1 -10.16 51.43 22.95
N ARG A 2 -11.04 51.36 21.92
CA ARG A 2 -11.93 50.18 21.72
C ARG A 2 -11.96 49.62 20.28
N ALA A 3 -11.24 50.21 19.33
CA ALA A 3 -11.18 49.71 17.95
C ALA A 3 -9.99 48.76 17.66
N GLY A 4 -8.92 48.81 18.46
CA GLY A 4 -7.71 47.99 18.23
C GLY A 4 -7.83 46.53 18.68
N PHE A 5 -8.72 46.22 19.63
CA PHE A 5 -8.89 44.86 20.14
C PHE A 5 -9.70 43.97 19.18
N PHE A 6 -10.67 44.53 18.44
CA PHE A 6 -11.48 43.77 17.49
C PHE A 6 -10.70 43.34 16.25
N VAL A 7 -9.80 44.20 15.74
CA VAL A 7 -8.97 43.89 14.57
C VAL A 7 -7.92 42.83 14.90
N SER A 8 -7.31 42.87 16.09
CA SER A 8 -6.34 41.86 16.50
C SER A 8 -6.98 40.48 16.72
N THR A 9 -8.21 40.44 17.23
CA THR A 9 -8.91 39.17 17.46
C THR A 9 -9.43 38.57 16.16
N LEU A 10 -9.91 39.39 15.21
CA LEU A 10 -10.25 38.91 13.87
C LEU A 10 -9.01 38.46 13.08
N LEU A 11 -7.87 39.15 13.16
CA LEU A 11 -6.65 38.74 12.48
C LEU A 11 -6.12 37.41 13.03
N ILE A 12 -6.17 37.21 14.36
CA ILE A 12 -5.76 35.95 15.00
C ILE A 12 -6.71 34.81 14.62
N ILE A 13 -8.02 35.05 14.56
CA ILE A 13 -8.99 34.03 14.10
C ILE A 13 -8.79 33.73 12.60
N THR A 14 -8.46 34.73 11.78
CA THR A 14 -8.20 34.53 10.34
C THR A 14 -6.86 33.81 10.10
N ILE A 15 -5.84 34.07 10.92
CA ILE A 15 -4.53 33.38 10.87
C ILE A 15 -4.65 31.94 11.41
N LEU A 16 -5.42 31.71 12.47
CA LEU A 16 -5.69 30.36 12.99
C LEU A 16 -6.57 29.54 12.04
N LEU A 17 -7.46 30.17 11.26
CA LEU A 17 -8.21 29.50 10.19
C LEU A 17 -7.38 29.26 8.92
N TYR A 18 -6.27 29.97 8.72
CA TYR A 18 -5.39 29.80 7.56
C TYR A 18 -4.31 28.73 7.79
N GLU A 19 -3.99 28.41 9.04
CA GLU A 19 -2.96 27.41 9.38
C GLU A 19 -3.42 25.94 9.30
N THR A 20 -4.70 25.65 9.06
CA THR A 20 -5.17 24.26 9.10
C THR A 20 -5.27 23.53 7.76
N THR A 21 -5.20 24.15 6.58
CA THR A 21 -5.28 23.37 5.32
C THR A 21 -4.57 23.95 4.08
N GLY A 22 -3.69 24.94 4.23
CA GLY A 22 -2.89 25.44 3.10
C GLY A 22 -1.67 24.57 2.83
N ASN A 23 -1.63 23.87 1.68
CA ASN A 23 -0.42 23.17 1.25
C ASN A 23 0.77 24.14 1.20
N PRO A 24 1.95 23.81 1.78
CA PRO A 24 3.11 24.67 1.73
C PRO A 24 3.57 24.95 0.29
N PRO A 25 4.10 26.14 -0.01
CA PRO A 25 4.58 26.49 -1.35
C PRO A 25 5.70 25.53 -1.78
N GLY A 26 5.49 24.80 -2.88
CA GLY A 26 6.40 23.75 -3.38
C GLY A 26 5.90 22.31 -3.17
N CYS A 27 4.70 22.14 -2.60
CA CYS A 27 4.06 20.86 -2.41
C CYS A 27 3.56 20.24 -3.73
N ALA A 28 3.97 19.01 -4.03
CA ALA A 28 3.36 18.23 -5.10
C ALA A 28 2.02 17.66 -4.63
N GLU A 29 0.92 18.10 -5.25
CA GLU A 29 -0.43 17.60 -4.96
C GLU A 29 -0.53 16.08 -5.17
N SER A 30 -1.24 15.41 -4.27
CA SER A 30 -1.61 14.00 -4.40
C SER A 30 -3.07 13.85 -4.85
N ILE A 31 -3.46 12.63 -5.22
CA ILE A 31 -4.86 12.26 -5.50
C ILE A 31 -5.69 12.15 -4.21
N THR A 32 -5.02 12.06 -3.05
CA THR A 32 -5.64 11.97 -1.74
C THR A 32 -6.28 13.31 -1.40
N THR A 33 -7.52 13.24 -0.94
CA THR A 33 -8.26 14.40 -0.43
C THR A 33 -8.57 14.22 1.05
N VAL A 34 -8.59 15.34 1.77
CA VAL A 34 -9.11 15.45 3.14
C VAL A 34 -10.11 16.59 3.11
N TRP A 35 -11.37 16.32 3.45
CA TRP A 35 -12.46 17.29 3.34
C TRP A 35 -12.55 17.98 1.96
N GLY A 36 -12.35 17.20 0.90
CA GLY A 36 -12.33 17.65 -0.49
C GLY A 36 -11.07 18.40 -0.93
N GLN A 37 -10.15 18.74 -0.01
CA GLN A 37 -8.91 19.44 -0.33
C GLN A 37 -7.79 18.44 -0.59
N LYS A 38 -7.03 18.65 -1.67
CA LYS A 38 -5.89 17.79 -2.02
C LYS A 38 -4.72 18.02 -1.07
N VAL A 39 -4.06 16.93 -0.66
CA VAL A 39 -2.95 16.99 0.29
C VAL A 39 -1.61 16.72 -0.39
N CYS A 40 -0.53 17.21 0.20
CA CYS A 40 0.84 16.95 -0.23
C CYS A 40 1.23 15.47 -0.25
N LYS A 41 2.10 15.13 -1.21
CA LYS A 41 2.76 13.83 -1.21
C LYS A 41 3.64 13.65 0.05
N GLY A 42 3.55 12.49 0.71
CA GLY A 42 4.25 12.12 1.94
C GLY A 42 3.62 12.62 3.24
N ALA A 43 2.52 13.37 3.20
CA ALA A 43 1.93 13.96 4.39
C ALA A 43 1.30 12.91 5.32
N ILE A 44 1.44 13.15 6.63
CA ILE A 44 0.60 12.53 7.66
C ILE A 44 -0.75 13.25 7.59
N LEU A 45 -1.82 12.49 7.40
CA LEU A 45 -3.18 13.01 7.25
C LEU A 45 -3.87 13.11 8.61
N PHE A 46 -3.66 12.12 9.46
CA PHE A 46 -4.21 12.05 10.80
C PHE A 46 -3.28 11.24 11.70
N GLU A 47 -3.10 11.69 12.93
CA GLU A 47 -2.35 10.95 13.94
C GLU A 47 -2.94 11.21 15.33
N ASP A 48 -3.14 10.14 16.06
CA ASP A 48 -3.51 10.15 17.46
C ASP A 48 -2.83 9.00 18.20
N ASN A 49 -1.98 9.36 19.17
CA ASN A 49 -1.29 8.42 20.05
C ASN A 49 -2.03 8.27 21.40
N PHE A 50 -3.24 8.84 21.52
CA PHE A 50 -4.07 8.76 22.72
C PHE A 50 -3.33 9.16 24.01
N ASP A 51 -2.55 10.24 23.98
CA ASP A 51 -2.00 10.84 25.21
C ASP A 51 -3.12 11.36 26.12
N ASN A 52 -4.19 11.90 25.50
CA ASN A 52 -5.43 12.32 26.15
C ASN A 52 -6.61 12.09 25.20
N LEU A 53 -7.81 11.84 25.75
CA LEU A 53 -9.02 11.67 24.94
C LEU A 53 -9.54 13.04 24.46
N ASN A 54 -9.38 13.33 23.17
CA ASN A 54 -9.83 14.58 22.57
C ASN A 54 -11.15 14.41 21.82
N PHE A 55 -12.26 14.91 22.40
CA PHE A 55 -13.59 14.82 21.80
C PHE A 55 -13.79 15.70 20.54
N TRP A 56 -12.88 16.65 20.27
CA TRP A 56 -12.87 17.37 18.99
C TRP A 56 -12.31 16.53 17.85
N LYS A 57 -11.45 15.55 18.15
CA LYS A 57 -10.95 14.59 17.18
C LYS A 57 -11.86 13.37 17.09
N TRP A 58 -12.29 12.84 18.24
CA TRP A 58 -13.08 11.63 18.33
C TRP A 58 -14.44 11.92 18.94
N LYS A 59 -15.48 11.98 18.10
CA LYS A 59 -16.84 12.18 18.56
C LYS A 59 -17.42 10.86 19.08
N PRO A 60 -17.90 10.80 20.32
CA PRO A 60 -18.62 9.63 20.82
C PRO A 60 -19.98 9.53 20.16
N GLU A 61 -20.35 8.33 19.76
CA GLU A 61 -21.69 7.99 19.31
C GLU A 61 -22.53 7.58 20.53
N VAL A 62 -23.65 8.26 20.73
CA VAL A 62 -24.55 8.03 21.87
C VAL A 62 -25.89 7.57 21.32
N LYS A 63 -26.08 6.26 21.24
CA LYS A 63 -27.32 5.65 20.76
C LYS A 63 -27.46 4.21 21.24
N MET A 64 -28.68 3.72 21.32
CA MET A 64 -28.99 2.30 21.41
C MET A 64 -29.09 1.74 19.99
N ASP A 65 -28.65 0.49 19.79
CA ASP A 65 -28.85 -0.13 18.49
C ASP A 65 -30.34 -0.29 18.18
N GLY A 66 -30.72 0.05 16.95
CA GLY A 66 -32.10 0.06 16.46
C GLY A 66 -32.18 -0.56 15.07
N PHE A 67 -33.10 -1.51 14.90
CA PHE A 67 -33.63 -2.11 13.65
C PHE A 67 -32.69 -2.49 12.47
N GLY A 68 -31.36 -2.33 12.55
CA GLY A 68 -30.47 -2.52 11.39
C GLY A 68 -29.24 -3.42 11.59
N GLU A 69 -28.61 -3.44 12.78
CA GLU A 69 -27.31 -4.12 12.96
C GLU A 69 -27.33 -5.38 13.84
N ASP A 70 -28.48 -5.72 14.42
CA ASP A 70 -28.70 -6.85 15.34
C ASP A 70 -27.69 -6.89 16.51
N GLN A 71 -27.31 -5.72 17.06
CA GLN A 71 -26.41 -5.59 18.22
C GLN A 71 -27.22 -5.36 19.50
N PHE A 72 -26.75 -5.91 20.62
CA PHE A 72 -27.41 -5.80 21.93
C PHE A 72 -26.70 -4.81 22.84
N VAL A 73 -26.35 -3.63 22.29
CA VAL A 73 -25.51 -2.63 22.95
C VAL A 73 -26.18 -1.24 23.02
N VAL A 74 -25.93 -0.57 24.15
CA VAL A 74 -26.09 0.87 24.33
C VAL A 74 -24.72 1.54 24.22
N TYR A 75 -24.53 2.39 23.22
CA TYR A 75 -23.33 3.23 23.12
C TYR A 75 -23.53 4.51 23.92
N ASP A 76 -22.60 4.78 24.83
CA ASP A 76 -22.59 5.97 25.67
C ASP A 76 -21.15 6.43 25.96
N LYS A 77 -20.98 7.69 26.36
CA LYS A 77 -19.69 8.34 26.65
C LYS A 77 -19.29 8.25 28.12
N GLN A 78 -19.74 7.22 28.83
CA GLN A 78 -19.45 7.08 30.26
C GLN A 78 -17.94 6.89 30.51
N PRO A 79 -17.35 7.54 31.52
CA PRO A 79 -15.90 7.44 31.80
C PRO A 79 -15.40 6.03 32.11
N GLN A 80 -16.30 5.14 32.53
CA GLN A 80 -15.99 3.72 32.79
C GLN A 80 -15.90 2.87 31.52
N ASN A 81 -16.56 3.29 30.43
CA ASN A 81 -16.60 2.57 29.16
C ASN A 81 -15.64 3.17 28.12
N LEU A 82 -15.34 4.46 28.21
CA LEU A 82 -14.46 5.17 27.28
C LEU A 82 -13.48 6.06 28.05
N PHE A 83 -12.21 5.68 28.08
CA PHE A 83 -11.16 6.45 28.73
C PHE A 83 -9.80 6.21 28.12
N VAL A 84 -8.84 7.06 28.46
CA VAL A 84 -7.44 6.92 28.11
C VAL A 84 -6.64 6.65 29.37
N ARG A 85 -5.73 5.66 29.32
CA ARG A 85 -4.82 5.33 30.41
C ARG A 85 -3.49 4.87 29.84
N GLU A 86 -2.39 5.36 30.41
CA GLU A 86 -1.02 4.95 30.00
C GLU A 86 -0.77 5.14 28.49
N GLY A 87 -1.30 6.22 27.90
CA GLY A 87 -1.14 6.54 26.48
C GLY A 87 -1.94 5.62 25.54
N LYS A 88 -2.99 4.97 26.04
CA LYS A 88 -3.84 4.06 25.24
C LYS A 88 -5.30 4.37 25.46
N LEU A 89 -6.08 4.25 24.39
CA LEU A 89 -7.54 4.27 24.45
C LEU A 89 -8.06 2.92 24.93
N PHE A 90 -9.02 2.95 25.86
CA PHE A 90 -9.76 1.79 26.32
C PHE A 90 -11.25 1.97 25.99
N ILE A 91 -11.81 1.00 25.27
CA ILE A 91 -13.25 0.81 25.13
C ILE A 91 -13.63 -0.45 25.91
N VAL A 92 -14.36 -0.28 27.01
CA VAL A 92 -14.68 -1.37 27.95
C VAL A 92 -16.19 -1.63 27.95
N PRO A 93 -16.64 -2.82 27.49
CA PRO A 93 -18.04 -3.20 27.61
C PRO A 93 -18.39 -3.54 29.07
N GLU A 94 -19.58 -3.15 29.48
CA GLU A 94 -20.12 -3.36 30.83
C GLU A 94 -21.53 -3.94 30.73
N VAL A 95 -21.88 -4.84 31.65
CA VAL A 95 -23.25 -5.34 31.78
C VAL A 95 -24.06 -4.46 32.72
N LEU A 96 -25.22 -4.00 32.26
CA LEU A 96 -26.13 -3.16 33.03
C LEU A 96 -26.82 -3.96 34.16
N ASP A 97 -27.27 -3.24 35.18
CA ASP A 97 -28.00 -3.84 36.28
C ASP A 97 -29.39 -4.35 35.87
N GLU A 98 -29.83 -5.42 36.53
CA GLU A 98 -31.08 -6.11 36.19
C GLU A 98 -32.33 -5.20 36.26
N LYS A 99 -32.36 -4.26 37.20
CA LYS A 99 -33.50 -3.34 37.35
C LYS A 99 -33.58 -2.41 36.14
N THR A 100 -32.46 -1.84 35.71
CA THR A 100 -32.37 -1.02 34.51
C THR A 100 -32.78 -1.80 33.27
N VAL A 101 -32.25 -3.01 33.08
CA VAL A 101 -32.50 -3.81 31.87
C VAL A 101 -33.97 -4.23 31.75
N THR A 102 -34.58 -4.73 32.84
CA THR A 102 -35.89 -5.40 32.79
C THR A 102 -37.08 -4.52 33.09
N ARG A 103 -36.91 -3.46 33.90
CA ARG A 103 -37.99 -2.57 34.37
C ARG A 103 -37.64 -1.09 34.25
N GLY A 104 -36.46 -0.77 33.73
CA GLY A 104 -35.96 0.59 33.64
C GLY A 104 -36.52 1.37 32.46
N GLN A 105 -36.24 2.66 32.50
CA GLN A 105 -36.44 3.59 31.39
C GLN A 105 -35.10 4.27 31.16
N MET A 106 -34.61 4.22 29.93
CA MET A 106 -33.32 4.83 29.58
C MET A 106 -33.53 5.92 28.54
N PHE A 107 -33.05 7.11 28.88
CA PHE A 107 -33.04 8.29 28.04
C PHE A 107 -31.59 8.73 27.86
N LEU A 108 -31.09 8.64 26.64
CA LEU A 108 -29.74 9.06 26.33
C LEU A 108 -29.68 10.57 26.17
N LYS A 109 -28.85 11.23 26.99
CA LYS A 109 -28.55 12.65 26.86
C LYS A 109 -27.62 12.83 25.67
N GLU A 110 -27.88 13.85 24.84
CA GLU A 110 -27.09 14.12 23.63
C GLU A 110 -27.07 12.93 22.64
N CYS A 111 -28.22 12.27 22.49
CA CYS A 111 -28.35 11.15 21.55
C CYS A 111 -27.97 11.58 20.12
N THR A 112 -27.08 10.81 19.49
CA THR A 112 -26.62 11.02 18.11
C THR A 112 -27.45 10.25 17.09
N GLY A 113 -28.34 9.36 17.55
CA GLY A 113 -29.30 8.64 16.71
C GLY A 113 -30.54 9.46 16.34
N GLN A 114 -31.53 8.80 15.75
CA GLN A 114 -32.78 9.46 15.36
C GLN A 114 -33.61 9.82 16.60
N VAL A 115 -33.81 11.13 16.81
CA VAL A 115 -34.56 11.63 17.97
C VAL A 115 -35.99 11.07 17.98
N ARG A 116 -36.47 10.69 19.16
CA ARG A 116 -37.81 10.06 19.40
C ARG A 116 -37.97 8.63 18.88
N THR A 117 -36.89 7.94 18.53
CA THR A 117 -36.92 6.51 18.26
C THR A 117 -36.34 5.70 19.43
N ILE A 118 -36.39 4.38 19.32
CA ILE A 118 -35.78 3.45 20.29
C ILE A 118 -34.26 3.62 20.43
N GLU A 119 -33.62 4.33 19.50
CA GLU A 119 -32.19 4.64 19.55
C GLU A 119 -31.84 5.62 20.68
N CYS A 120 -32.78 6.49 21.05
CA CYS A 120 -32.53 7.54 22.04
C CYS A 120 -33.31 7.35 23.35
N ALA A 121 -34.48 6.70 23.28
CA ALA A 121 -35.32 6.47 24.45
C ALA A 121 -35.99 5.10 24.37
N ARG A 122 -35.80 4.27 25.40
CA ARG A 122 -36.40 2.94 25.48
C ARG A 122 -36.96 2.66 26.86
N PHE A 123 -38.11 2.01 26.88
CA PHE A 123 -38.84 1.61 28.09
C PHE A 123 -38.87 0.10 28.13
N ALA A 124 -38.33 -0.50 29.18
CA ALA A 124 -38.35 -1.94 29.33
C ALA A 124 -39.79 -2.41 29.60
N ASN A 125 -40.31 -3.33 28.78
CA ASN A 125 -41.63 -3.92 28.95
C ASN A 125 -41.67 -5.36 28.44
N SER A 126 -41.96 -6.31 29.34
CA SER A 126 -42.06 -7.75 29.03
C SER A 126 -40.81 -8.26 28.30
N PHE A 127 -40.92 -8.69 27.05
CA PHE A 127 -39.80 -9.15 26.22
C PHE A 127 -38.97 -8.02 25.61
N ASN A 128 -39.49 -6.79 25.57
CA ASN A 128 -38.79 -5.64 25.04
C ASN A 128 -37.96 -4.99 26.16
N ILE A 129 -36.80 -5.57 26.43
CA ILE A 129 -35.86 -5.07 27.44
C ILE A 129 -34.90 -4.02 26.86
N ILE A 130 -34.26 -3.24 27.73
CA ILE A 130 -33.15 -2.36 27.33
C ILE A 130 -31.95 -3.24 26.96
N PRO A 131 -31.16 -2.91 25.91
CA PRO A 131 -29.98 -3.69 25.58
C PRO A 131 -29.06 -3.84 26.80
N PRO A 132 -28.68 -5.07 27.17
CA PRO A 132 -28.07 -5.34 28.47
C PRO A 132 -26.60 -4.91 28.59
N VAL A 133 -25.95 -4.60 27.47
CA VAL A 133 -24.53 -4.23 27.44
C VAL A 133 -24.41 -2.74 27.14
N ARG A 134 -23.64 -2.02 27.96
CA ARG A 134 -23.18 -0.66 27.67
C ARG A 134 -21.74 -0.70 27.17
N SER A 135 -21.45 0.03 26.11
CA SER A 135 -20.10 0.14 25.53
C SER A 135 -19.91 1.53 24.96
N ALA A 136 -18.80 1.75 24.25
CA ALA A 136 -18.54 3.00 23.55
C ALA A 136 -18.22 2.77 22.08
N LYS A 137 -18.59 3.76 21.26
CA LYS A 137 -18.23 3.88 19.86
C LYS A 137 -17.79 5.32 19.63
N ILE A 138 -16.65 5.50 18.98
CA ILE A 138 -16.10 6.82 18.66
C ILE A 138 -15.81 6.90 17.17
N THR A 139 -16.02 8.09 16.60
CA THR A 139 -15.84 8.32 15.17
C THR A 139 -15.06 9.61 14.91
N THR A 140 -14.36 9.68 13.78
CA THR A 140 -13.72 10.91 13.29
C THR A 140 -14.61 11.70 12.33
N GLN A 141 -15.91 11.36 12.22
CA GLN A 141 -16.79 11.88 11.17
C GLN A 141 -16.77 13.41 11.05
N ASP A 142 -16.78 14.14 12.17
CA ASP A 142 -16.81 15.62 12.15
C ASP A 142 -15.42 16.27 12.07
N SER A 143 -14.35 15.51 12.28
CA SER A 143 -12.99 16.03 12.45
C SER A 143 -12.07 15.67 11.28
N PHE A 144 -12.16 14.44 10.80
CA PHE A 144 -11.27 13.87 9.81
C PHE A 144 -12.01 12.89 8.90
N SER A 145 -12.08 13.27 7.64
CA SER A 145 -12.55 12.45 6.53
C SER A 145 -11.54 12.53 5.40
N PHE A 146 -11.19 11.40 4.80
CA PHE A 146 -10.18 11.35 3.75
C PHE A 146 -10.52 10.34 2.67
N ARG A 147 -9.94 10.53 1.49
CA ARG A 147 -10.00 9.59 0.36
C ARG A 147 -8.59 9.18 -0.04
N TYR A 148 -8.35 7.87 -0.09
CA TYR A 148 -7.08 7.22 -0.42
C TYR A 148 -5.94 7.52 0.56
N GLY A 149 -5.23 6.47 0.99
CA GLY A 149 -4.14 6.56 1.94
C GLY A 149 -3.89 5.25 2.64
N ILE A 150 -2.90 5.24 3.53
CA ILE A 150 -2.61 4.13 4.43
C ILE A 150 -3.19 4.47 5.79
N VAL A 151 -3.99 3.58 6.35
CA VAL A 151 -4.44 3.59 7.75
C VAL A 151 -3.68 2.51 8.49
N GLU A 152 -3.01 2.88 9.58
CA GLU A 152 -2.31 1.99 10.50
C GLU A 152 -2.91 2.16 11.90
N ILE A 153 -3.50 1.09 12.43
CA ILE A 153 -4.09 1.07 13.77
C ILE A 153 -3.38 -0.02 14.56
N ARG A 154 -2.68 0.36 15.63
CA ARG A 154 -2.11 -0.60 16.57
C ARG A 154 -3.09 -0.84 17.70
N ALA A 155 -3.67 -2.04 17.75
CA ALA A 155 -4.70 -2.38 18.73
C ALA A 155 -4.59 -3.82 19.24
N LYS A 156 -5.08 -4.02 20.47
CA LYS A 156 -5.38 -5.34 21.05
C LYS A 156 -6.90 -5.47 21.11
N LEU A 157 -7.45 -6.47 20.41
CA LEU A 157 -8.90 -6.66 20.26
C LEU A 157 -9.52 -7.29 21.52
N SER A 158 -10.80 -6.99 21.79
CA SER A 158 -11.54 -7.54 22.93
C SER A 158 -11.74 -9.07 22.85
N SER A 159 -11.43 -9.78 23.94
CA SER A 159 -11.79 -11.18 24.20
C SER A 159 -12.99 -11.27 25.13
N GLY A 160 -13.89 -12.20 24.89
CA GLY A 160 -15.09 -12.43 25.69
C GLY A 160 -16.25 -12.90 24.82
N ASP A 161 -17.06 -13.80 25.37
CA ASP A 161 -18.16 -14.40 24.63
C ASP A 161 -19.14 -13.34 24.15
N TRP A 162 -19.47 -13.43 22.85
CA TRP A 162 -20.38 -12.53 22.13
C TRP A 162 -19.91 -11.07 22.00
N LEU A 163 -18.68 -10.74 22.43
CA LEU A 163 -18.07 -9.44 22.16
C LEU A 163 -17.55 -9.37 20.72
N ILE A 164 -17.72 -8.22 20.08
CA ILE A 164 -17.33 -8.00 18.69
C ILE A 164 -16.63 -6.64 18.61
N PRO A 165 -15.29 -6.62 18.79
CA PRO A 165 -14.50 -5.43 18.54
C PRO A 165 -14.41 -5.17 17.04
N GLN A 166 -14.54 -3.91 16.63
CA GLN A 166 -14.55 -3.51 15.23
C GLN A 166 -13.71 -2.26 15.00
N LEU A 167 -12.84 -2.33 14.00
CA LEU A 167 -12.11 -1.20 13.42
C LEU A 167 -12.68 -0.98 12.02
N LEU A 168 -13.38 0.13 11.82
CA LEU A 168 -14.16 0.39 10.62
C LEU A 168 -13.72 1.70 9.95
N LEU A 169 -13.93 1.74 8.65
CA LEU A 169 -13.86 2.93 7.82
C LEU A 169 -15.23 3.08 7.15
N ASP A 170 -15.96 4.12 7.52
CA ASP A 170 -17.35 4.38 7.13
C ASP A 170 -17.42 5.55 6.13
N SER A 171 -18.37 5.50 5.19
CA SER A 171 -18.58 6.61 4.26
C SER A 171 -19.07 7.85 4.99
N THR A 172 -18.50 9.01 4.66
CA THR A 172 -18.87 10.30 5.26
C THR A 172 -20.23 10.79 4.75
N PHE A 173 -20.53 10.47 3.50
CA PHE A 173 -21.74 10.89 2.81
C PHE A 173 -22.46 9.68 2.22
N GLU A 174 -23.79 9.67 2.29
CA GLU A 174 -24.63 8.62 1.71
C GLU A 174 -24.84 8.84 0.19
N GLU A 175 -23.75 8.98 -0.56
CA GLU A 175 -23.80 9.37 -1.98
C GLU A 175 -24.31 8.27 -2.92
N TYR A 176 -24.12 7.01 -2.56
CA TYR A 176 -24.57 5.85 -3.36
C TYR A 176 -25.83 5.17 -2.79
N GLY A 177 -26.44 5.78 -1.76
CA GLY A 177 -27.65 5.31 -1.11
C GLY A 177 -27.50 5.15 0.41
N PRO A 178 -28.64 4.91 1.10
CA PRO A 178 -28.69 4.88 2.56
C PRO A 178 -27.91 3.70 3.17
N LEU A 179 -27.50 3.86 4.44
CA LEU A 179 -26.85 2.82 5.25
C LEU A 179 -25.55 2.32 4.59
N LEU A 180 -25.45 1.01 4.36
CA LEU A 180 -24.24 0.33 3.88
C LEU A 180 -24.05 0.42 2.36
N GLN A 181 -24.99 1.01 1.61
CA GLN A 181 -24.90 1.12 0.14
C GLN A 181 -23.77 2.05 -0.30
N SER A 182 -23.46 3.06 0.50
CA SER A 182 -22.30 3.95 0.29
C SER A 182 -20.96 3.33 0.70
N GLY A 183 -20.96 2.05 1.09
CA GLY A 183 -19.77 1.28 1.37
C GLY A 183 -19.26 1.45 2.81
N ARG A 184 -18.79 0.35 3.37
CA ARG A 184 -18.05 0.28 4.64
C ARG A 184 -16.87 -0.66 4.45
N VAL A 185 -15.69 -0.26 4.90
CA VAL A 185 -14.52 -1.14 4.97
C VAL A 185 -14.31 -1.58 6.40
N ARG A 186 -14.35 -2.89 6.61
CA ARG A 186 -14.00 -3.51 7.89
C ARG A 186 -12.51 -3.81 7.87
N ILE A 187 -11.75 -2.99 8.59
CA ILE A 187 -10.29 -3.14 8.71
C ILE A 187 -9.99 -4.37 9.56
N ALA A 188 -10.64 -4.50 10.70
CA ALA A 188 -10.47 -5.65 11.57
C ALA A 188 -11.75 -5.92 12.37
N LYS A 189 -12.12 -7.20 12.45
CA LYS A 189 -13.17 -7.73 13.32
C LYS A 189 -12.77 -9.13 13.76
N ILE A 190 -13.02 -9.44 15.02
CA ILE A 190 -13.05 -10.81 15.52
C ILE A 190 -14.37 -11.06 16.25
N HIS A 191 -14.68 -12.33 16.48
CA HIS A 191 -15.65 -12.71 17.48
C HIS A 191 -14.87 -13.05 18.76
N GLY A 192 -15.16 -12.38 19.88
CA GLY A 192 -14.38 -12.50 21.12
C GLY A 192 -14.49 -13.86 21.81
N ASN A 193 -15.38 -14.74 21.35
CA ASN A 193 -15.49 -16.11 21.85
C ASN A 193 -14.18 -16.88 21.61
N ARG A 194 -13.63 -17.50 22.67
CA ARG A 194 -12.38 -18.27 22.58
C ARG A 194 -12.46 -19.45 21.62
N ASN A 195 -13.52 -20.23 21.73
CA ASN A 195 -13.78 -21.43 20.93
C ASN A 195 -15.17 -21.33 20.31
N LEU A 196 -15.28 -20.68 19.16
CA LEU A 196 -16.52 -20.63 18.39
C LEU A 196 -16.32 -21.40 17.08
N LEU A 197 -17.01 -22.53 16.95
CA LEU A 197 -16.92 -23.45 15.81
C LEU A 197 -18.22 -23.45 15.01
N THR A 198 -18.11 -23.74 13.72
CA THR A 198 -19.27 -23.82 12.80
C THR A 198 -19.79 -25.26 12.67
N ASP A 199 -21.12 -25.43 12.74
CA ASP A 199 -21.78 -26.74 12.70
C ASP A 199 -21.69 -27.47 11.34
N ASP A 200 -21.55 -26.75 10.23
CA ASP A 200 -21.60 -27.37 8.89
C ASP A 200 -20.40 -28.31 8.61
N THR A 201 -19.33 -28.27 9.42
CA THR A 201 -18.20 -29.22 9.35
C THR A 201 -17.44 -29.49 10.67
N PHE A 202 -17.77 -28.82 11.80
CA PHE A 202 -17.01 -28.84 13.07
C PHE A 202 -15.50 -28.52 12.96
N LEU A 203 -15.04 -27.99 11.81
CA LEU A 203 -13.63 -27.79 11.48
C LEU A 203 -13.25 -26.33 11.21
N ASP A 204 -14.21 -25.41 11.03
CA ASP A 204 -13.93 -23.98 10.78
C ASP A 204 -14.15 -23.16 12.06
N GLU A 205 -13.04 -22.68 12.62
CA GLU A 205 -12.98 -21.81 13.79
C GLU A 205 -13.24 -20.36 13.39
N ILE A 206 -14.24 -19.75 14.03
CA ILE A 206 -14.70 -18.38 13.75
C ILE A 206 -14.64 -17.45 14.97
N GLY A 207 -14.05 -17.92 16.07
CA GLY A 207 -13.83 -17.18 17.31
C GLY A 207 -12.67 -16.18 17.23
N GLU A 208 -12.02 -15.94 18.36
CA GLU A 208 -11.01 -14.87 18.50
C GLU A 208 -9.71 -15.11 17.72
N ARG A 209 -9.50 -16.34 17.25
CA ARG A 209 -8.37 -16.72 16.39
C ARG A 209 -8.63 -16.45 14.91
N ARG A 210 -9.87 -16.10 14.54
CA ARG A 210 -10.27 -15.79 13.17
C ARG A 210 -10.49 -14.30 13.00
N LEU A 211 -9.60 -13.66 12.25
CA LEU A 211 -9.69 -12.25 11.90
C LEU A 211 -10.41 -12.08 10.57
N PHE A 212 -11.35 -11.15 10.54
CA PHE A 212 -12.14 -10.78 9.38
C PHE A 212 -11.79 -9.37 8.93
N SER A 213 -11.40 -9.23 7.67
CA SER A 213 -11.32 -7.94 6.97
C SER A 213 -12.08 -8.05 5.65
N ASP A 214 -13.06 -7.18 5.44
CA ASP A 214 -13.95 -7.24 4.30
C ASP A 214 -14.47 -5.86 3.89
N ILE A 215 -15.05 -5.80 2.69
CA ILE A 215 -15.83 -4.66 2.22
C ILE A 215 -17.31 -5.02 2.28
N ILE A 216 -18.11 -4.06 2.75
CA ILE A 216 -19.55 -4.23 2.96
C ILE A 216 -20.25 -3.15 2.16
N VAL A 217 -21.08 -3.58 1.22
CA VAL A 217 -21.88 -2.70 0.34
C VAL A 217 -23.37 -3.04 0.45
N ARG A 218 -23.75 -4.03 1.27
CA ARG A 218 -25.12 -4.53 1.41
C ARG A 218 -25.50 -4.70 2.88
N ASP A 219 -26.79 -4.52 3.16
CA ASP A 219 -27.36 -4.47 4.50
C ASP A 219 -27.22 -5.77 5.32
N ARG A 220 -26.85 -6.91 4.69
CA ARG A 220 -26.87 -8.23 5.35
C ARG A 220 -25.80 -9.24 4.93
N GLU A 221 -24.96 -8.94 3.96
CA GLU A 221 -23.89 -9.85 3.54
C GLU A 221 -22.64 -9.03 3.19
N SER A 222 -21.50 -9.46 3.73
CA SER A 222 -20.21 -9.20 3.08
C SER A 222 -20.32 -9.59 1.59
N TYR A 223 -19.66 -8.91 0.66
CA TYR A 223 -19.72 -9.34 -0.73
C TYR A 223 -19.25 -10.81 -0.83
N LYS A 224 -20.10 -11.70 -1.38
CA LYS A 224 -19.90 -13.16 -1.39
C LYS A 224 -18.45 -13.51 -1.79
N GLY A 225 -17.69 -14.05 -0.84
CA GLY A 225 -16.49 -14.84 -1.12
C GLY A 225 -15.12 -14.16 -1.02
N ASN A 226 -15.01 -12.84 -0.83
CA ASN A 226 -13.71 -12.14 -0.97
C ASN A 226 -13.20 -11.43 0.28
N GLY A 227 -13.93 -11.52 1.40
CA GLY A 227 -13.41 -11.07 2.69
C GLY A 227 -12.22 -11.92 3.12
N VAL A 228 -11.13 -11.25 3.54
CA VAL A 228 -9.93 -11.90 4.04
C VAL A 228 -10.23 -12.47 5.41
N LYS A 229 -10.02 -13.79 5.54
CA LYS A 229 -10.20 -14.54 6.80
C LYS A 229 -8.87 -15.14 7.21
N LEU A 230 -8.22 -14.54 8.21
CA LEU A 230 -6.92 -15.02 8.71
C LEU A 230 -7.12 -15.83 9.99
N LEU A 231 -6.67 -17.08 9.97
CA LEU A 231 -6.61 -17.92 11.16
C LEU A 231 -5.21 -17.84 11.76
N ASN A 232 -5.12 -17.59 13.06
CA ASN A 232 -3.85 -17.58 13.79
C ASN A 232 -3.77 -18.74 14.80
N SER A 233 -2.55 -19.15 15.16
CA SER A 233 -2.33 -20.16 16.20
C SER A 233 -2.71 -19.64 17.59
N VAL A 234 -2.46 -18.35 17.83
CA VAL A 234 -2.79 -17.63 19.06
C VAL A 234 -3.97 -16.67 18.77
N PRO A 235 -4.89 -16.45 19.72
CA PRO A 235 -5.93 -15.42 19.63
C PRO A 235 -5.40 -14.05 19.21
N TRP A 236 -6.11 -13.36 18.31
CA TRP A 236 -5.81 -11.97 17.94
C TRP A 236 -6.12 -10.97 19.06
N SER A 237 -6.78 -11.45 20.12
CA SER A 237 -7.15 -10.69 21.31
C SER A 237 -6.08 -10.74 22.41
N ASP A 238 -5.02 -11.55 22.30
CA ASP A 238 -4.01 -11.71 23.36
C ASP A 238 -2.93 -10.61 23.33
N GLU A 239 -2.49 -10.22 22.13
CA GLU A 239 -1.39 -9.27 21.90
C GLU A 239 -1.82 -8.05 21.06
N PHE A 240 -0.93 -7.04 21.01
CA PHE A 240 -1.13 -5.88 20.15
C PHE A 240 -0.68 -6.18 18.73
N HIS A 241 -1.57 -5.96 17.78
CA HIS A 241 -1.30 -6.12 16.36
C HIS A 241 -1.42 -4.77 15.64
N ILE A 242 -0.67 -4.62 14.55
CA ILE A 242 -0.75 -3.46 13.66
C ILE A 242 -1.65 -3.84 12.49
N PHE A 243 -2.89 -3.36 12.50
CA PHE A 243 -3.81 -3.51 11.39
C PHE A 243 -3.56 -2.40 10.38
N LYS A 244 -3.16 -2.78 9.17
CA LYS A 244 -2.80 -1.83 8.12
C LYS A 244 -3.71 -2.00 6.91
N LEU A 245 -4.47 -0.95 6.62
CA LEU A 245 -5.26 -0.82 5.40
C LEU A 245 -4.56 0.13 4.44
N THR A 246 -4.26 -0.34 3.24
CA THR A 246 -3.66 0.42 2.15
C THR A 246 -4.73 0.66 1.08
N TRP A 247 -5.31 1.85 1.09
CA TRP A 247 -6.40 2.22 0.18
C TRP A 247 -5.88 3.10 -0.96
N LEU A 248 -5.85 2.53 -2.15
CA LEU A 248 -5.42 3.16 -3.40
C LEU A 248 -6.65 3.49 -4.27
N SER A 249 -6.41 4.25 -5.35
CA SER A 249 -7.46 4.60 -6.32
C SER A 249 -7.98 3.44 -7.15
N ASP A 250 -7.22 2.35 -7.21
CA ASP A 250 -7.49 1.14 -7.98
C ASP A 250 -7.71 -0.10 -7.09
N LYS A 251 -7.15 -0.12 -5.87
CA LYS A 251 -7.26 -1.28 -4.97
C LYS A 251 -7.23 -0.97 -3.47
N ILE A 252 -7.75 -1.87 -2.66
CA ILE A 252 -7.69 -1.83 -1.20
C ILE A 252 -6.96 -3.09 -0.76
N LEU A 253 -5.83 -2.91 -0.09
CA LEU A 253 -5.02 -4.00 0.45
C LEU A 253 -5.08 -3.97 1.97
N PHE A 254 -5.21 -5.15 2.57
CA PHE A 254 -5.20 -5.37 4.01
C PHE A 254 -3.98 -6.19 4.40
N SER A 255 -3.29 -5.78 5.45
CA SER A 255 -2.19 -6.55 6.04
C SER A 255 -2.21 -6.39 7.55
N VAL A 256 -1.79 -7.44 8.26
CA VAL A 256 -1.61 -7.41 9.71
C VAL A 256 -0.15 -7.57 10.03
N ASP A 257 0.35 -6.74 10.93
CA ASP A 257 1.76 -6.65 11.30
C ASP A 257 2.65 -6.51 10.05
N ASN A 258 3.74 -7.26 9.98
CA ASN A 258 4.59 -7.36 8.78
C ASN A 258 4.18 -8.54 7.89
N GLY A 259 2.90 -8.93 7.92
CA GLY A 259 2.32 -10.07 7.18
C GLY A 259 2.19 -9.83 5.67
N GLU A 260 1.62 -10.80 4.98
CA GLU A 260 1.26 -10.65 3.57
C GLU A 260 0.15 -9.61 3.40
N SER A 261 0.15 -8.94 2.24
CA SER A 261 -0.92 -8.02 1.86
C SER A 261 -1.95 -8.77 1.04
N TYR A 262 -3.20 -8.70 1.50
CA TYR A 262 -4.35 -9.35 0.88
C TYR A 262 -5.20 -8.27 0.20
N GLU A 263 -5.57 -8.49 -1.06
CA GLU A 263 -6.47 -7.60 -1.75
C GLU A 263 -7.92 -7.86 -1.33
N LEU A 264 -8.64 -6.81 -0.92
CA LEU A 264 -10.05 -6.89 -0.54
C LEU A 264 -10.99 -6.84 -1.76
N PHE A 265 -10.47 -6.51 -2.94
CA PHE A 265 -11.21 -6.51 -4.19
C PHE A 265 -11.01 -7.80 -4.99
N PRO A 266 -12.01 -8.23 -5.77
CA PRO A 266 -11.82 -9.28 -6.75
C PRO A 266 -10.94 -8.81 -7.93
N GLU A 267 -10.03 -9.67 -8.41
CA GLU A 267 -9.31 -9.51 -9.68
C GLU A 267 -10.29 -9.59 -10.87
N ILE A 268 -11.07 -8.54 -11.14
CA ILE A 268 -11.99 -8.52 -12.28
C ILE A 268 -11.77 -7.25 -13.10
N ASN A 269 -11.56 -7.40 -14.40
CA ASN A 269 -11.39 -6.33 -15.38
C ASN A 269 -12.65 -5.45 -15.62
N THR A 270 -13.58 -5.35 -14.67
CA THR A 270 -14.82 -4.56 -14.76
C THR A 270 -15.00 -3.67 -13.52
N ASN A 271 -15.73 -2.56 -13.65
CA ASN A 271 -16.03 -1.69 -12.50
C ASN A 271 -16.66 -2.50 -11.35
N LEU A 272 -16.30 -2.17 -10.10
CA LEU A 272 -16.82 -2.88 -8.92
C LEU A 272 -18.36 -2.90 -8.92
N MET A 273 -18.97 -1.78 -9.29
CA MET A 273 -20.42 -1.63 -9.43
C MET A 273 -21.04 -2.57 -10.48
N ASP A 274 -20.35 -2.83 -11.60
CA ASP A 274 -20.84 -3.77 -12.61
C ASP A 274 -20.75 -5.23 -12.12
N SER A 275 -19.79 -5.55 -11.25
CA SER A 275 -19.70 -6.86 -10.60
C SER A 275 -20.79 -7.06 -9.53
N LEU A 276 -21.08 -5.99 -8.79
CA LEU A 276 -22.13 -5.91 -7.77
C LEU A 276 -23.54 -6.06 -8.38
N ASN A 277 -23.77 -5.57 -9.60
CA ASN A 277 -25.09 -5.57 -10.23
C ASN A 277 -25.55 -6.92 -10.81
N ARG A 278 -24.66 -7.92 -10.95
CA ARG A 278 -25.08 -9.29 -11.33
C ARG A 278 -25.88 -10.01 -10.25
N ASP A 279 -25.88 -9.49 -9.02
CA ASP A 279 -26.56 -10.04 -7.84
C ASP A 279 -27.74 -9.16 -7.34
N GLU A 280 -28.42 -8.41 -8.23
CA GLU A 280 -29.60 -7.56 -7.92
C GLU A 280 -29.33 -6.42 -6.90
N ILE A 281 -28.30 -5.60 -7.12
CA ILE A 281 -28.11 -4.38 -6.33
C ILE A 281 -28.84 -3.22 -7.02
N LEU A 282 -29.95 -2.76 -6.44
CA LEU A 282 -30.63 -1.52 -6.82
C LEU A 282 -29.82 -0.29 -6.38
N ILE A 283 -28.63 -0.09 -6.97
CA ILE A 283 -28.02 1.25 -6.98
C ILE A 283 -28.75 2.04 -8.06
N ASP A 284 -29.17 3.27 -7.74
CA ASP A 284 -29.80 4.17 -8.70
C ASP A 284 -28.93 4.30 -9.97
N GLU A 285 -29.50 3.94 -11.13
CA GLU A 285 -28.82 3.90 -12.43
C GLU A 285 -28.20 5.25 -12.82
N SER A 286 -28.70 6.36 -12.23
CA SER A 286 -28.19 7.72 -12.42
C SER A 286 -26.70 7.86 -12.08
N HIS A 287 -26.21 7.13 -11.06
CA HIS A 287 -24.82 7.20 -10.59
C HIS A 287 -23.85 6.34 -11.43
N ARG A 288 -24.35 5.47 -12.32
CA ARG A 288 -23.56 4.51 -13.11
C ARG A 288 -22.73 5.15 -14.23
N SER A 289 -23.16 6.31 -14.73
CA SER A 289 -22.54 6.97 -15.88
C SER A 289 -21.29 7.80 -15.53
N ASN A 290 -21.07 8.10 -14.24
CA ASN A 290 -20.04 9.04 -13.78
C ASN A 290 -19.18 8.49 -12.61
N SER A 291 -19.37 7.23 -12.20
CA SER A 291 -18.67 6.63 -11.06
C SER A 291 -17.28 6.11 -11.41
N SER A 292 -16.33 6.25 -10.48
CA SER A 292 -15.00 5.64 -10.58
C SER A 292 -15.07 4.10 -10.59
N TYR A 293 -14.02 3.45 -11.10
CA TYR A 293 -13.84 1.99 -11.06
C TYR A 293 -13.98 1.41 -9.63
N ASN A 294 -13.61 2.19 -8.61
CA ASN A 294 -13.64 1.82 -7.20
C ASN A 294 -14.93 2.20 -6.45
N ALA A 295 -15.94 2.77 -7.11
CA ALA A 295 -17.20 3.11 -6.44
C ALA A 295 -17.83 1.88 -5.75
N PRO A 296 -18.36 2.01 -4.51
CA PRO A 296 -18.60 3.26 -3.77
C PRO A 296 -17.40 3.79 -2.95
N PHE A 297 -16.23 3.15 -3.02
CA PHE A 297 -15.00 3.51 -2.28
C PHE A 297 -14.15 4.58 -3.02
N ASP A 298 -14.81 5.52 -3.69
CA ASP A 298 -14.19 6.64 -4.41
C ASP A 298 -14.52 8.01 -3.79
N LYS A 299 -15.22 7.99 -2.65
CA LYS A 299 -15.55 9.15 -1.81
C LYS A 299 -14.74 9.15 -0.53
N GLU A 300 -14.97 10.14 0.33
CA GLU A 300 -14.22 10.29 1.58
C GLU A 300 -14.85 9.50 2.72
N PHE A 301 -14.00 8.84 3.49
CA PHE A 301 -14.40 7.98 4.59
C PHE A 301 -13.78 8.45 5.90
N PHE A 302 -14.43 8.15 7.01
CA PHE A 302 -13.98 8.46 8.37
C PHE A 302 -13.76 7.17 9.18
N LEU A 303 -12.95 7.27 10.23
CA LEU A 303 -12.60 6.14 11.08
C LEU A 303 -13.63 5.97 12.22
N SER A 304 -13.98 4.72 12.50
CA SER A 304 -14.86 4.33 13.60
C SER A 304 -14.23 3.20 14.41
N LEU A 305 -14.22 3.36 15.74
CA LEU A 305 -13.72 2.35 16.68
C LEU A 305 -14.84 2.00 17.66
N SER A 306 -15.13 0.70 17.82
CA SER A 306 -16.22 0.26 18.70
C SER A 306 -16.05 -1.17 19.20
N VAL A 307 -16.69 -1.45 20.33
CA VAL A 307 -16.94 -2.82 20.81
C VAL A 307 -18.44 -3.02 20.91
N SER A 308 -18.97 -3.93 20.11
CA SER A 308 -20.38 -4.35 20.15
C SER A 308 -20.55 -5.70 20.86
N ALA A 309 -21.78 -6.10 21.12
CA ALA A 309 -22.11 -7.39 21.71
C ALA A 309 -23.37 -7.98 21.06
N GLY A 310 -23.45 -9.30 20.96
CA GLY A 310 -24.70 -10.00 20.61
C GLY A 310 -25.05 -10.02 19.12
N LYS A 311 -24.14 -9.63 18.22
CA LYS A 311 -24.37 -9.71 16.77
C LYS A 311 -24.07 -11.11 16.23
N CYS A 312 -24.97 -11.61 15.39
CA CYS A 312 -24.81 -12.92 14.75
C CYS A 312 -23.58 -12.94 13.83
N PRO A 313 -22.72 -13.99 13.87
CA PRO A 313 -21.75 -14.23 12.83
C PRO A 313 -22.46 -14.31 11.46
N GLU A 314 -21.94 -13.59 10.48
CA GLU A 314 -22.39 -13.69 9.09
C GLU A 314 -21.94 -15.05 8.55
N TYR A 315 -22.78 -15.76 7.78
CA TYR A 315 -22.47 -17.02 7.05
C TYR A 315 -22.57 -18.36 7.76
N SER A 316 -23.64 -18.62 8.51
CA SER A 316 -23.76 -19.98 9.03
C SER A 316 -25.19 -20.48 9.15
N ARG A 317 -25.52 -21.47 8.31
CA ARG A 317 -26.62 -22.39 8.57
C ARG A 317 -26.11 -23.33 9.70
N GLY A 318 -26.94 -23.64 10.69
CA GLY A 318 -26.56 -24.50 11.83
C GLY A 318 -26.44 -23.80 13.18
N PHE A 319 -25.96 -22.55 13.25
CA PHE A 319 -25.69 -21.82 14.50
C PHE A 319 -26.89 -21.49 15.38
N ASP A 320 -28.11 -21.87 14.99
CA ASP A 320 -29.29 -21.65 15.83
C ASP A 320 -29.24 -22.46 17.14
N GLU A 321 -28.40 -23.50 17.24
CA GLU A 321 -28.29 -24.37 18.43
C GLU A 321 -27.16 -23.98 19.41
N LEU A 322 -26.12 -23.26 18.96
CA LEU A 322 -24.95 -22.89 19.78
C LEU A 322 -25.09 -21.57 20.55
N ARG A 323 -26.06 -20.74 20.17
CA ARG A 323 -26.26 -19.41 20.74
C ARG A 323 -27.55 -19.32 21.54
N PRO A 324 -27.64 -18.39 22.49
CA PRO A 324 -28.84 -18.25 23.31
C PRO A 324 -30.09 -17.79 22.55
N TRP A 325 -29.95 -17.17 21.38
CA TRP A 325 -31.07 -16.57 20.63
C TRP A 325 -31.16 -17.06 19.18
N SER A 326 -32.36 -17.42 18.71
CA SER A 326 -32.56 -17.87 17.32
C SER A 326 -32.70 -16.72 16.34
N ARG A 327 -32.23 -16.92 15.08
CA ARG A 327 -32.46 -15.97 13.97
C ARG A 327 -33.94 -15.80 13.64
N ARG A 328 -34.73 -16.87 13.84
CA ARG A 328 -36.13 -16.96 13.43
C ARG A 328 -37.07 -16.28 14.44
N GLU A 329 -36.62 -16.08 15.67
CA GLU A 329 -37.36 -15.45 16.77
C GLU A 329 -36.75 -14.10 17.17
N ASN A 330 -36.59 -13.20 16.21
CA ASN A 330 -35.92 -11.89 16.39
C ASN A 330 -36.50 -11.08 17.57
N THR A 331 -37.82 -11.16 17.81
CA THR A 331 -38.50 -10.35 18.83
C THR A 331 -38.04 -10.60 20.28
N LYS A 332 -37.53 -11.81 20.59
CA LYS A 332 -37.04 -12.17 21.94
C LYS A 332 -35.52 -12.27 22.03
N ALA A 333 -34.79 -11.96 20.96
CA ALA A 333 -33.36 -12.22 20.90
C ALA A 333 -32.56 -11.52 22.01
N VAL A 334 -32.85 -10.25 22.27
CA VAL A 334 -32.23 -9.47 23.35
C VAL A 334 -32.53 -10.09 24.72
N LEU A 335 -33.77 -10.55 24.94
CA LEU A 335 -34.18 -11.19 26.18
C LEU A 335 -33.46 -12.52 26.40
N ASN A 336 -33.38 -13.36 25.36
CA ASN A 336 -32.72 -14.65 25.47
C ASN A 336 -31.21 -14.48 25.72
N PHE A 337 -30.58 -13.51 25.06
CA PHE A 337 -29.20 -13.12 25.35
C PHE A 337 -29.01 -12.69 26.81
N TRP A 338 -29.94 -11.90 27.36
CA TRP A 338 -29.92 -11.50 28.76
C TRP A 338 -30.13 -12.66 29.74
N GLN A 339 -31.02 -13.60 29.41
CA GLN A 339 -31.28 -14.78 30.24
C GLN A 339 -30.05 -15.69 30.34
N ASP A 340 -29.27 -15.78 29.26
CA ASP A 340 -28.05 -16.60 29.21
C ASP A 340 -26.81 -15.92 29.80
N ARG A 341 -26.93 -14.70 30.36
CA ARG A 341 -25.80 -13.94 30.90
C ARG A 341 -24.92 -14.69 31.89
N VAL A 342 -25.50 -15.65 32.62
CA VAL A 342 -24.76 -16.47 33.57
C VAL A 342 -23.66 -17.30 32.88
N HIS A 343 -23.85 -17.71 31.63
CA HIS A 343 -22.85 -18.47 30.88
C HIS A 343 -21.80 -17.55 30.28
N TRP A 344 -22.21 -16.59 29.44
CA TRP A 344 -21.24 -15.78 28.69
C TRP A 344 -20.50 -14.74 29.54
N HIS A 345 -21.11 -14.18 30.59
CA HIS A 345 -20.46 -13.15 31.41
C HIS A 345 -19.24 -13.68 32.17
N THR A 346 -19.18 -14.99 32.43
CA THR A 346 -18.02 -15.61 33.11
C THR A 346 -16.73 -15.48 32.31
N SER A 347 -16.83 -15.34 30.99
CA SER A 347 -15.68 -15.13 30.11
C SER A 347 -15.16 -13.68 30.12
N TRP A 348 -15.91 -12.73 30.69
CA TRP A 348 -15.60 -11.31 30.64
C TRP A 348 -14.62 -10.90 31.75
N ASN A 349 -13.32 -11.14 31.53
CA ASN A 349 -12.26 -10.87 32.50
C ASN A 349 -11.65 -9.45 32.37
N GLY A 350 -12.48 -8.40 32.45
CA GLY A 350 -12.16 -6.96 32.60
C GLY A 350 -10.99 -6.36 31.80
N LYS A 351 -9.77 -6.82 32.02
CA LYS A 351 -8.55 -6.43 31.30
C LYS A 351 -8.58 -6.89 29.83
N ASP A 352 -8.98 -8.14 29.57
CA ASP A 352 -8.97 -8.72 28.22
C ASP A 352 -10.27 -8.44 27.44
N THR A 353 -11.34 -7.97 28.10
CA THR A 353 -12.59 -7.55 27.45
C THR A 353 -12.51 -6.19 26.79
N SER A 354 -11.51 -5.39 27.19
CA SER A 354 -11.30 -4.06 26.66
C SER A 354 -10.66 -4.09 25.27
N LEU A 355 -11.20 -3.28 24.34
CA LEU A 355 -10.48 -2.94 23.11
C LEU A 355 -9.47 -1.87 23.48
N GLN A 356 -8.19 -2.16 23.26
CA GLN A 356 -7.10 -1.25 23.59
C GLN A 356 -6.47 -0.75 22.29
N VAL A 357 -6.44 0.56 22.09
CA VAL A 357 -5.82 1.17 20.91
C VAL A 357 -4.65 2.03 21.36
N ASP A 358 -3.48 1.74 20.83
CA ASP A 358 -2.23 2.41 21.16
C ASP A 358 -2.05 3.67 20.31
N TYR A 359 -2.22 3.54 18.99
CA TYR A 359 -2.24 4.68 18.10
C TYR A 359 -3.08 4.40 16.85
N VAL A 360 -3.55 5.50 16.26
CA VAL A 360 -4.16 5.54 14.94
C VAL A 360 -3.36 6.53 14.11
N ARG A 361 -2.81 6.07 12.97
CA ARG A 361 -2.06 6.91 12.05
C ARG A 361 -2.57 6.70 10.63
N THR A 362 -2.90 7.79 9.95
CA THR A 362 -3.23 7.80 8.53
C THR A 362 -2.21 8.65 7.78
N ARG A 363 -1.66 8.13 6.69
CA ARG A 363 -0.65 8.79 5.87
C ARG A 363 -0.91 8.62 4.38
N MET A 364 -0.48 9.57 3.57
CA MET A 364 -0.54 9.46 2.12
C MET A 364 0.50 8.44 1.62
N GLN A 365 0.11 7.56 0.70
CA GLN A 365 1.02 6.59 0.08
C GLN A 365 1.59 7.10 -1.25
N ASP A 366 2.91 7.26 -1.33
CA ASP A 366 3.61 7.73 -2.55
C ASP A 366 3.76 6.64 -3.64
N LEU A 367 2.78 5.75 -3.82
CA LEU A 367 2.78 4.78 -4.92
C LEU A 367 1.43 4.78 -5.64
N SER A 368 1.24 5.75 -6.54
CA SER A 368 0.34 5.50 -7.66
C SER A 368 1.06 4.60 -8.66
N HIS A 369 0.73 3.31 -8.69
CA HIS A 369 0.84 2.52 -9.92
C HIS A 369 -0.31 2.93 -10.85
N SER A 370 -0.33 4.20 -11.22
CA SER A 370 -1.11 4.68 -12.36
C SER A 370 -0.22 4.51 -13.59
N HIS A 371 -0.80 4.03 -14.68
CA HIS A 371 -0.22 4.00 -16.03
C HIS A 371 0.06 5.43 -16.55
N GLU A 372 0.83 6.25 -15.83
CA GLU A 372 1.29 7.53 -16.33
C GLU A 372 2.50 7.33 -17.23
N SER A 373 2.42 7.90 -18.44
CA SER A 373 3.52 7.97 -19.38
C SER A 373 4.77 8.52 -18.69
N ALA A 374 5.93 7.88 -18.92
CA ALA A 374 7.22 8.31 -18.40
C ALA A 374 7.49 9.81 -18.67
N LEU A 375 6.95 10.33 -19.77
CA LEU A 375 7.04 11.73 -20.16
C LEU A 375 6.36 12.68 -19.15
N LYS A 376 5.20 12.28 -18.63
CA LYS A 376 4.46 13.06 -17.62
C LYS A 376 5.19 13.06 -16.28
N THR A 377 5.79 11.93 -15.91
CA THR A 377 6.64 11.81 -14.71
C THR A 377 7.90 12.68 -14.83
N MET A 378 8.55 12.70 -15.98
CA MET A 378 9.71 13.58 -16.24
C MET A 378 9.34 15.06 -16.17
N ILE A 379 8.23 15.46 -16.82
CA ILE A 379 7.72 16.84 -16.76
C ILE A 379 7.40 17.24 -15.32
N GLN A 380 6.76 16.34 -14.57
CA GLN A 380 6.45 16.56 -13.16
C GLN A 380 7.73 16.73 -12.33
N MET A 381 8.73 15.88 -12.52
CA MET A 381 10.02 15.97 -11.82
C MET A 381 10.76 17.28 -12.12
N CYS A 382 10.79 17.71 -13.39
CA CYS A 382 11.34 19.01 -13.79
C CYS A 382 10.59 20.18 -13.13
N ARG A 383 9.27 20.08 -12.98
CA ARG A 383 8.43 21.11 -12.34
C ARG A 383 8.57 21.14 -10.82
N THR A 384 8.71 19.99 -10.17
CA THR A 384 8.75 19.89 -8.70
C THR A 384 10.14 20.07 -8.12
N GLU A 385 11.17 19.52 -8.76
CA GLU A 385 12.54 19.51 -8.22
C GLU A 385 13.49 20.43 -9.00
N GLY A 386 13.02 21.01 -10.09
CA GLY A 386 13.80 21.80 -11.04
C GLY A 386 14.48 20.95 -12.13
N PRO A 387 14.83 21.55 -13.27
CA PRO A 387 15.42 20.85 -14.42
C PRO A 387 16.81 20.27 -14.12
N THR A 388 17.51 20.81 -13.13
CA THR A 388 18.83 20.33 -12.68
C THR A 388 18.74 19.02 -11.90
N SER A 389 17.56 18.63 -11.42
CA SER A 389 17.37 17.38 -10.67
C SER A 389 17.65 16.14 -11.53
N LEU A 390 17.28 16.17 -12.82
CA LEU A 390 17.55 15.09 -13.78
C LEU A 390 19.05 14.80 -13.94
N PHE A 391 19.91 15.79 -13.70
CA PHE A 391 21.35 15.69 -13.86
C PHE A 391 22.09 15.39 -12.54
N ARG A 392 21.38 15.20 -11.42
CA ARG A 392 22.00 14.79 -10.16
C ARG A 392 22.66 13.42 -10.34
N GLY A 393 23.93 13.31 -9.97
CA GLY A 393 24.72 12.09 -10.14
C GLY A 393 25.26 11.86 -11.56
N MET A 394 24.87 12.65 -12.57
CA MET A 394 25.40 12.50 -13.93
C MET A 394 26.85 12.97 -14.07
N THR A 395 27.32 13.89 -13.22
CA THR A 395 28.69 14.42 -13.25
C THR A 395 29.75 13.36 -12.91
N ILE A 396 29.50 12.54 -11.89
CA ILE A 396 30.41 11.43 -11.53
C ILE A 396 30.38 10.32 -12.57
N PHE A 397 29.21 10.04 -13.15
CA PHE A 397 29.06 9.09 -14.25
C PHE A 397 29.83 9.52 -15.50
N ALA A 398 29.70 10.79 -15.91
CA ALA A 398 30.43 11.34 -17.04
C ALA A 398 31.96 11.32 -16.81
N GLY A 399 32.41 11.72 -15.61
CA GLY A 399 33.83 11.70 -15.25
C GLY A 399 34.41 10.27 -15.17
N GLY A 400 33.58 9.29 -14.81
CA GLY A 400 33.98 7.89 -14.67
C GLY A 400 33.95 7.07 -15.96
N SER A 401 33.05 7.40 -16.89
CA SER A 401 32.83 6.63 -18.11
C SER A 401 34.05 6.62 -19.04
N GLY A 402 34.73 7.77 -19.20
CA GLY A 402 35.92 7.87 -20.07
C GLY A 402 37.04 6.90 -19.67
N PRO A 403 37.54 6.96 -18.42
CA PRO A 403 38.53 6.01 -17.92
C PRO A 403 38.11 4.54 -17.99
N ALA A 404 36.84 4.24 -17.71
CA ALA A 404 36.31 2.87 -17.77
C ALA A 404 36.36 2.31 -19.21
N HIS A 405 35.92 3.08 -20.21
CA HIS A 405 36.00 2.69 -21.61
C HIS A 405 37.45 2.64 -22.12
N GLY A 406 38.32 3.56 -21.66
CA GLY A 406 39.76 3.50 -21.97
C GLY A 406 40.39 2.20 -21.49
N MET A 407 40.12 1.81 -20.24
CA MET A 407 40.56 0.55 -19.66
C MET A 407 39.97 -0.67 -20.39
N TYR A 408 38.73 -0.60 -20.84
CA TYR A 408 38.11 -1.65 -21.66
C TYR A 408 38.94 -1.92 -22.93
N PHE A 409 39.23 -0.88 -23.72
CA PHE A 409 39.96 -1.04 -24.97
C PHE A 409 41.42 -1.48 -24.76
N VAL A 410 42.09 -0.96 -23.72
CA VAL A 410 43.44 -1.40 -23.36
C VAL A 410 43.46 -2.87 -22.98
N ALA A 411 42.55 -3.30 -22.10
CA ALA A 411 42.42 -4.69 -21.71
C ALA A 411 42.07 -5.58 -22.92
N TYR A 412 41.15 -5.12 -23.77
CA TYR A 412 40.75 -5.85 -24.97
C TYR A 412 41.94 -6.08 -25.91
N GLU A 413 42.69 -5.05 -26.29
CA GLU A 413 43.83 -5.22 -27.21
C GLU A 413 44.99 -6.02 -26.58
N TYR A 414 45.26 -5.83 -25.29
CA TYR A 414 46.29 -6.60 -24.58
C TYR A 414 45.97 -8.11 -24.55
N PHE A 415 44.76 -8.47 -24.11
CA PHE A 415 44.37 -9.88 -23.99
C PHE A 415 44.08 -10.53 -25.35
N LYS A 416 43.63 -9.76 -26.34
CA LYS A 416 43.43 -10.25 -27.71
C LYS A 416 44.71 -10.85 -28.29
N VAL A 417 45.84 -10.15 -28.17
CA VAL A 417 47.14 -10.63 -28.67
C VAL A 417 47.55 -11.91 -27.95
N GLN A 418 47.39 -11.95 -26.63
CA GLN A 418 47.81 -13.07 -25.78
C GLN A 418 46.94 -14.34 -25.92
N LEU A 419 45.63 -14.19 -26.11
CA LEU A 419 44.69 -15.31 -26.21
C LEU A 419 44.54 -15.82 -27.65
N SER A 420 44.65 -14.93 -28.66
CA SER A 420 44.57 -15.34 -30.07
C SER A 420 45.77 -16.16 -30.54
N SER A 421 46.90 -16.10 -29.82
CA SER A 421 48.06 -16.95 -30.07
C SER A 421 47.88 -18.39 -29.58
N ASN A 422 46.98 -18.63 -28.61
CA ASN A 422 46.86 -19.90 -27.89
C ASN A 422 45.54 -20.65 -28.12
N PHE A 423 44.47 -19.96 -28.54
CA PHE A 423 43.14 -20.54 -28.70
C PHE A 423 42.56 -20.28 -30.10
N ASN A 424 41.52 -21.05 -30.46
CA ASN A 424 40.68 -20.78 -31.62
C ASN A 424 40.19 -19.33 -31.61
N LYS A 425 40.30 -18.63 -32.74
CA LYS A 425 40.01 -17.19 -32.87
C LYS A 425 38.68 -16.77 -32.24
N ASN A 426 37.61 -17.53 -32.48
CA ASN A 426 36.28 -17.22 -31.95
C ASN A 426 36.21 -17.33 -30.41
N VAL A 427 36.88 -18.34 -29.82
CA VAL A 427 36.95 -18.52 -28.37
C VAL A 427 37.86 -17.47 -27.74
N ALA A 428 39.00 -17.18 -28.38
CA ALA A 428 39.93 -16.14 -27.95
C ALA A 428 39.26 -14.75 -27.92
N PHE A 429 38.47 -14.40 -28.94
CA PHE A 429 37.75 -13.12 -28.98
C PHE A 429 36.63 -13.06 -27.94
N GLY A 430 35.88 -14.14 -27.73
CA GLY A 430 34.87 -14.21 -26.68
C GLY A 430 35.46 -14.06 -25.27
N ALA A 431 36.54 -14.80 -24.97
CA ALA A 431 37.23 -14.73 -23.68
C ALA A 431 37.85 -13.35 -23.43
N THR A 432 38.49 -12.76 -24.46
CA THR A 432 39.02 -11.40 -24.40
C THR A 432 37.93 -10.37 -24.12
N GLY A 433 36.77 -10.49 -24.80
CA GLY A 433 35.61 -9.64 -24.57
C GLY A 433 35.09 -9.74 -23.14
N ALA A 434 35.01 -10.94 -22.57
CA ALA A 434 34.59 -11.15 -21.18
C ALA A 434 35.57 -10.55 -20.16
N ILE A 435 36.89 -10.72 -20.37
CA ILE A 435 37.92 -10.16 -19.50
C ILE A 435 37.89 -8.62 -19.57
N ALA A 436 37.83 -8.04 -20.77
CA ALA A 436 37.74 -6.59 -20.96
C ALA A 436 36.48 -6.01 -20.31
N THR A 437 35.34 -6.69 -20.44
CA THR A 437 34.07 -6.29 -19.80
C THR A 437 34.17 -6.35 -18.28
N THR A 438 34.87 -7.35 -17.74
CA THR A 438 35.07 -7.47 -16.28
C THR A 438 35.91 -6.31 -15.72
N VAL A 439 36.97 -5.93 -16.44
CA VAL A 439 37.81 -4.78 -16.07
C VAL A 439 37.02 -3.47 -16.15
N HIS A 440 36.23 -3.29 -17.21
CA HIS A 440 35.33 -2.15 -17.38
C HIS A 440 34.32 -2.04 -16.23
N ASP A 441 33.57 -3.11 -15.99
CA ASP A 441 32.52 -3.13 -14.98
C ASP A 441 33.11 -2.97 -13.56
N GLY A 442 34.35 -3.39 -13.33
CA GLY A 442 35.06 -3.20 -12.06
C GLY A 442 35.29 -1.73 -11.71
N LEU A 443 35.43 -0.88 -12.73
CA LEU A 443 35.48 0.58 -12.55
C LEU A 443 34.08 1.21 -12.57
N MET A 444 33.18 0.71 -13.41
CA MET A 444 31.90 1.37 -13.66
C MET A 444 30.88 1.15 -12.53
N VAL A 445 30.84 -0.05 -11.95
CA VAL A 445 29.87 -0.43 -10.90
C VAL A 445 29.87 0.49 -9.67
N PRO A 446 31.00 0.91 -9.07
CA PRO A 446 30.97 1.87 -7.95
C PRO A 446 30.41 3.23 -8.36
N ILE A 447 30.66 3.66 -9.61
CA ILE A 447 30.20 4.94 -10.15
C ILE A 447 28.69 4.91 -10.37
N ASP A 448 28.18 3.79 -10.91
CA ASP A 448 26.75 3.53 -11.07
C ASP A 448 26.02 3.48 -9.72
N ALA A 449 26.62 2.85 -8.70
CA ALA A 449 26.04 2.79 -7.36
C ALA A 449 25.84 4.19 -6.75
N ILE A 450 26.83 5.08 -6.92
CA ILE A 450 26.74 6.48 -6.44
C ILE A 450 25.69 7.25 -7.25
N LYS A 451 25.68 7.11 -8.58
CA LYS A 451 24.69 7.75 -9.45
C LYS A 451 23.27 7.37 -9.04
N GLN A 452 22.99 6.07 -8.88
CA GLN A 452 21.66 5.57 -8.53
C GLN A 452 21.16 6.14 -7.20
N ARG A 453 22.02 6.18 -6.16
CA ARG A 453 21.65 6.73 -4.85
C ARG A 453 21.42 8.24 -4.86
N ARG A 454 22.12 8.97 -5.73
CA ARG A 454 21.94 10.41 -5.95
C ARG A 454 20.66 10.73 -6.72
N GLN A 455 20.17 9.80 -7.54
CA GLN A 455 18.97 9.94 -8.36
C GLN A 455 17.68 9.48 -7.65
N MET A 456 17.77 8.97 -6.42
CA MET A 456 16.58 8.67 -5.63
C MET A 456 15.86 9.96 -5.22
N LYS A 457 14.53 9.97 -5.35
CA LYS A 457 13.67 11.07 -4.90
C LYS A 457 13.85 11.28 -3.39
N GLY A 458 14.14 12.52 -2.98
CA GLY A 458 14.42 12.84 -1.57
C GLY A 458 15.76 12.30 -1.04
N SER A 459 16.74 12.05 -1.93
CA SER A 459 18.06 11.53 -1.55
C SER A 459 18.70 12.33 -0.40
N PRO A 460 19.15 11.68 0.70
CA PRO A 460 19.73 12.34 1.88
C PRO A 460 21.18 12.85 1.64
N TYR A 461 21.71 12.62 0.45
CA TYR A 461 23.06 12.99 0.06
C TYR A 461 23.04 14.37 -0.59
N LYS A 462 23.92 15.29 -0.17
CA LYS A 462 24.00 16.66 -0.73
C LYS A 462 24.96 16.77 -1.91
N SER A 463 26.10 16.08 -1.84
CA SER A 463 27.10 15.99 -2.91
C SER A 463 27.49 14.55 -3.21
N ASN A 464 28.22 14.32 -4.31
CA ASN A 464 28.74 12.99 -4.64
C ASN A 464 29.76 12.52 -3.59
N ILE A 465 30.56 13.44 -3.03
CA ILE A 465 31.54 13.15 -1.97
C ILE A 465 30.83 12.81 -0.66
N ASP A 466 29.77 13.55 -0.31
CA ASP A 466 28.92 13.24 0.85
C ASP A 466 28.26 11.86 0.72
N CYS A 467 27.83 11.50 -0.50
CA CYS A 467 27.32 10.17 -0.80
C CYS A 467 28.36 9.08 -0.56
N ILE A 468 29.58 9.25 -1.10
CA ILE A 468 30.67 8.28 -0.93
C ILE A 468 31.03 8.11 0.56
N ALA A 469 31.20 9.22 1.28
CA ALA A 469 31.59 9.20 2.69
C ALA A 469 30.54 8.52 3.57
N LYS A 470 29.25 8.84 3.38
CA LYS A 470 28.15 8.22 4.12
C LYS A 470 27.98 6.74 3.77
N MET A 471 28.03 6.39 2.48
CA MET A 471 27.97 4.99 2.03
C MET A 471 29.09 4.16 2.67
N TYR A 472 30.33 4.65 2.60
CA TYR A 472 31.47 3.95 3.17
C TYR A 472 31.37 3.80 4.70
N LYS A 473 30.92 4.85 5.41
CA LYS A 473 30.78 4.82 6.87
C LYS A 473 29.63 3.91 7.36
N GLN A 474 28.53 3.83 6.61
CA GLN A 474 27.33 3.10 7.03
C GLN A 474 27.32 1.64 6.57
N GLU A 475 27.82 1.35 5.38
CA GLU A 475 27.68 0.04 4.73
C GLU A 475 29.02 -0.59 4.31
N GLY A 476 30.13 0.16 4.43
CA GLY A 476 31.47 -0.30 4.06
C GLY A 476 31.73 -0.34 2.56
N ILE A 477 32.84 -0.98 2.16
CA ILE A 477 33.25 -1.07 0.75
C ILE A 477 32.33 -2.00 -0.08
N SER A 478 31.71 -2.98 0.58
CA SER A 478 30.86 -3.98 -0.10
C SER A 478 29.62 -3.36 -0.74
N SER A 479 29.14 -2.20 -0.27
CA SER A 479 27.98 -1.53 -0.83
C SER A 479 28.22 -1.02 -2.25
N PHE A 480 29.47 -0.68 -2.59
CA PHE A 480 29.84 -0.16 -3.91
C PHE A 480 29.86 -1.26 -4.98
N TYR A 481 30.13 -2.50 -4.59
CA TYR A 481 30.24 -3.66 -5.50
C TYR A 481 29.10 -4.67 -5.38
N ARG A 482 28.04 -4.33 -4.63
CA ARG A 482 26.91 -5.25 -4.36
C ARG A 482 26.24 -5.79 -5.64
N SER A 483 26.19 -4.98 -6.70
CA SER A 483 25.60 -5.35 -7.98
C SER A 483 26.61 -5.88 -9.01
N PHE A 484 27.88 -6.11 -8.64
CA PHE A 484 28.93 -6.47 -9.59
C PHE A 484 28.64 -7.79 -10.32
N THR A 485 28.28 -8.84 -9.58
CA THR A 485 27.95 -10.15 -10.17
C THR A 485 26.72 -10.09 -11.08
N THR A 486 25.68 -9.34 -10.68
CA THR A 486 24.45 -9.20 -11.46
C THR A 486 24.68 -8.37 -12.72
N GLN A 487 25.61 -7.40 -12.66
CA GLN A 487 26.02 -6.59 -13.80
C GLN A 487 26.74 -7.44 -14.85
N LEU A 488 27.72 -8.26 -14.46
CA LEU A 488 28.48 -9.12 -15.38
C LEU A 488 27.59 -10.12 -16.12
N ILE A 489 26.67 -10.75 -15.40
CA ILE A 489 25.72 -11.73 -15.96
C ILE A 489 24.84 -11.09 -17.05
N MET A 490 24.57 -9.78 -16.95
CA MET A 490 23.77 -9.05 -17.94
C MET A 490 24.62 -8.47 -19.07
N ASN A 491 25.75 -7.83 -18.75
CA ASN A 491 26.56 -7.08 -19.71
C ASN A 491 27.27 -7.99 -20.70
N ILE A 492 27.80 -9.14 -20.26
CA ILE A 492 28.56 -10.04 -21.15
C ILE A 492 27.67 -10.58 -22.28
N PRO A 493 26.46 -11.13 -22.01
CA PRO A 493 25.57 -11.56 -23.08
C PRO A 493 25.10 -10.40 -23.96
N PHE A 494 24.78 -9.25 -23.37
CA PHE A 494 24.33 -8.07 -24.13
C PHE A 494 25.40 -7.62 -25.12
N GLN A 495 26.64 -7.44 -24.66
CA GLN A 495 27.73 -6.98 -25.50
C GLN A 495 28.08 -8.00 -26.59
N SER A 496 28.00 -9.30 -26.28
CA SER A 496 28.25 -10.37 -27.25
C SER A 496 27.23 -10.34 -28.39
N VAL A 497 25.94 -10.30 -28.05
CA VAL A 497 24.86 -10.21 -29.06
C VAL A 497 24.98 -8.91 -29.84
N HIS A 498 25.24 -7.79 -29.16
CA HIS A 498 25.38 -6.48 -29.79
C HIS A 498 26.48 -6.47 -30.86
N PHE A 499 27.69 -6.95 -30.56
CA PHE A 499 28.78 -6.97 -31.54
C PHE A 499 28.49 -7.90 -32.72
N ILE A 500 27.92 -9.09 -32.49
CA ILE A 500 27.57 -10.04 -33.55
C ILE A 500 26.55 -9.42 -34.50
N VAL A 501 25.47 -8.85 -33.96
CA VAL A 501 24.42 -8.23 -34.77
C VAL A 501 24.91 -6.95 -35.43
N TYR A 502 25.77 -6.17 -34.77
CA TYR A 502 26.39 -4.97 -35.36
C TYR A 502 27.25 -5.33 -36.56
N GLU A 503 28.12 -6.33 -36.46
CA GLU A 503 28.94 -6.77 -37.60
C GLU A 503 28.08 -7.27 -38.75
N TRP A 504 27.06 -8.07 -38.46
CA TRP A 504 26.11 -8.55 -39.46
C TRP A 504 25.37 -7.38 -40.14
N ALA A 505 24.74 -6.51 -39.36
CA ALA A 505 23.98 -5.37 -39.87
C ALA A 505 24.87 -4.40 -40.67
N ASN A 506 26.10 -4.15 -40.19
CA ASN A 506 27.04 -3.28 -40.88
C ASN A 506 27.55 -3.86 -42.21
N ARG A 507 27.64 -5.20 -42.33
CA ARG A 507 27.98 -5.87 -43.60
C ARG A 507 26.80 -5.83 -44.58
N THR A 508 25.58 -6.05 -44.10
CA THR A 508 24.38 -6.01 -44.94
C THR A 508 24.03 -4.60 -45.43
N LEU A 509 24.29 -3.57 -44.60
CA LEU A 509 24.07 -2.17 -44.94
C LEU A 509 25.24 -1.53 -45.71
N ALA A 510 26.27 -2.31 -46.05
CA ALA A 510 27.37 -1.82 -46.87
C ALA A 510 26.89 -1.58 -48.31
N SER A 511 26.87 -0.32 -48.74
CA SER A 511 26.64 0.06 -50.15
C SER A 511 27.97 0.02 -50.93
N GLU A 512 27.90 -0.07 -52.26
CA GLU A 512 29.07 -0.03 -53.16
C GLU A 512 29.77 1.35 -53.22
N GLU A 513 29.22 2.39 -52.57
CA GLU A 513 29.84 3.71 -52.53
C GLU A 513 31.13 3.73 -51.68
N LYS A 514 32.23 4.15 -52.30
CA LYS A 514 33.53 4.35 -51.64
C LYS A 514 33.49 5.62 -50.78
N GLY A 515 32.93 5.55 -49.58
CA GLY A 515 32.92 6.65 -48.61
C GLY A 515 32.55 6.21 -47.19
N PHE A 516 33.12 6.89 -46.18
CA PHE A 516 32.72 6.69 -44.78
C PHE A 516 31.34 7.33 -44.56
N ASN A 517 30.33 6.54 -44.21
CA ASN A 517 28.97 7.02 -43.95
C ASN A 517 28.62 6.86 -42.45
N PRO A 518 28.61 7.96 -41.66
CA PRO A 518 28.25 7.93 -40.24
C PRO A 518 26.86 7.33 -39.98
N LEU A 519 25.90 7.59 -40.88
CA LEU A 519 24.51 7.15 -40.71
C LEU A 519 24.38 5.63 -40.82
N ARG A 520 25.19 4.98 -41.66
CA ARG A 520 25.27 3.51 -41.75
C ARG A 520 25.70 2.88 -40.43
N HIS A 521 26.74 3.43 -39.82
CA HIS A 521 27.22 2.92 -38.52
C HIS A 521 26.22 3.19 -37.40
N ALA A 522 25.51 4.32 -37.46
CA ALA A 522 24.43 4.62 -36.53
C ALA A 522 23.23 3.68 -36.69
N THR A 523 22.77 3.39 -37.92
CA THR A 523 21.66 2.47 -38.16
C THR A 523 22.01 1.02 -37.82
N ALA A 524 23.23 0.57 -38.17
CA ALA A 524 23.74 -0.73 -37.75
C ALA A 524 23.82 -0.84 -36.22
N GLY A 525 24.30 0.21 -35.54
CA GLY A 525 24.35 0.28 -34.07
C GLY A 525 22.97 0.26 -33.42
N ALA A 526 21.97 0.90 -34.04
CA ALA A 526 20.59 0.91 -33.56
C ALA A 526 19.92 -0.47 -33.68
N ILE A 527 20.07 -1.13 -34.84
CA ILE A 527 19.56 -2.49 -35.07
C ILE A 527 20.20 -3.46 -34.07
N ALA A 528 21.52 -3.40 -33.92
CA ALA A 528 22.25 -4.23 -32.96
C ALA A 528 21.76 -4.04 -31.52
N GLY A 529 21.58 -2.79 -31.09
CA GLY A 529 21.09 -2.45 -29.76
C GLY A 529 19.66 -2.96 -29.51
N ALA A 530 18.78 -2.86 -30.50
CA ALA A 530 17.41 -3.36 -30.41
C ALA A 530 17.37 -4.89 -30.22
N PHE A 531 18.10 -5.64 -31.03
CA PHE A 531 18.19 -7.11 -30.92
C PHE A 531 18.84 -7.54 -29.60
N ALA A 532 19.94 -6.90 -29.20
CA ALA A 532 20.62 -7.20 -27.95
C ALA A 532 19.71 -6.92 -26.72
N ALA A 533 18.98 -5.80 -26.73
CA ALA A 533 18.04 -5.43 -25.68
C ALA A 533 16.89 -6.44 -25.54
N PHE A 534 16.34 -6.90 -26.66
CA PHE A 534 15.23 -7.86 -26.68
C PHE A 534 15.68 -9.25 -26.20
N ILE A 535 16.77 -9.78 -26.76
CA ILE A 535 17.28 -11.12 -26.42
C ILE A 535 17.69 -11.21 -24.95
N THR A 536 18.28 -10.14 -24.40
CA THR A 536 18.73 -10.12 -23.01
C THR A 536 17.69 -9.61 -22.02
N ASN A 537 16.43 -9.38 -22.45
CA ASN A 537 15.37 -8.90 -21.56
C ASN A 537 15.11 -9.80 -20.33
N PRO A 538 15.12 -11.14 -20.46
CA PRO A 538 14.92 -12.01 -19.30
C PRO A 538 15.95 -11.81 -18.17
N LEU A 539 17.20 -11.55 -18.54
CA LEU A 539 18.29 -11.29 -17.59
C LEU A 539 18.15 -9.92 -16.92
N ASP A 540 17.66 -8.93 -17.66
CA ASP A 540 17.42 -7.58 -17.15
C ASP A 540 16.24 -7.52 -16.17
N VAL A 541 15.15 -8.25 -16.46
CA VAL A 541 14.03 -8.42 -15.51
C VAL A 541 14.52 -9.06 -14.20
N SER A 542 15.38 -10.07 -14.28
CA SER A 542 15.93 -10.75 -13.10
C SER A 542 16.88 -9.84 -12.30
N LYS A 543 17.70 -9.04 -12.98
CA LYS A 543 18.59 -8.04 -12.38
C LYS A 543 17.81 -6.91 -11.71
N THR A 544 16.80 -6.37 -12.38
CA THR A 544 15.97 -5.29 -11.85
C THR A 544 15.21 -5.74 -10.62
N LEU A 545 14.69 -6.97 -10.61
CA LEU A 545 14.13 -7.58 -9.40
C LEU A 545 15.14 -7.60 -8.25
N LEU A 546 16.40 -8.00 -8.50
CA LEU A 546 17.44 -8.01 -7.47
C LEU A 546 17.82 -6.63 -6.95
N ASN A 547 17.92 -5.64 -7.84
CA ASN A 547 18.38 -4.30 -7.49
C ASN A 547 17.28 -3.38 -6.95
N THR A 548 16.00 -3.73 -7.12
CA THR A 548 14.84 -2.94 -6.65
C THR A 548 14.18 -3.51 -5.40
N GLN A 549 14.76 -4.55 -4.79
CA GLN A 549 14.28 -5.08 -3.51
C GLN A 549 14.27 -3.97 -2.46
N LYS A 550 13.12 -3.82 -1.80
CA LYS A 550 13.01 -2.92 -0.65
C LYS A 550 13.61 -3.62 0.56
N HIS A 551 14.22 -2.83 1.44
CA HIS A 551 14.90 -3.31 2.65
C HIS A 551 13.93 -3.95 3.68
N GLU A 552 12.62 -3.95 3.41
CA GLU A 552 11.52 -4.43 4.25
C GLU A 552 10.99 -5.83 3.82
N GLU A 553 11.54 -6.46 2.78
CA GLU A 553 11.15 -7.82 2.39
C GLU A 553 11.68 -8.89 3.36
N LYS A 554 10.79 -9.73 3.90
CA LYS A 554 11.10 -10.79 4.90
C LYS A 554 12.18 -11.80 4.44
N VAL A 555 12.32 -12.03 3.13
CA VAL A 555 13.39 -12.86 2.57
C VAL A 555 13.99 -12.11 1.37
N PRO A 556 15.16 -11.46 1.53
CA PRO A 556 15.83 -10.84 0.38
C PRO A 556 16.12 -11.93 -0.66
N VAL A 557 15.78 -11.68 -1.92
CA VAL A 557 16.12 -12.62 -2.99
C VAL A 557 17.62 -12.48 -3.23
N ILE A 558 18.39 -13.44 -2.74
CA ILE A 558 19.85 -13.46 -2.89
C ILE A 558 20.21 -14.35 -4.08
N GLY A 559 20.86 -13.76 -5.08
CA GLY A 559 21.38 -14.47 -6.24
C GLY A 559 20.43 -14.53 -7.44
N VAL A 560 21.03 -14.54 -8.64
CA VAL A 560 20.32 -14.46 -9.92
C VAL A 560 19.39 -15.65 -10.14
N TRP A 561 19.79 -16.86 -9.73
CA TRP A 561 18.95 -18.05 -9.90
C TRP A 561 17.64 -17.95 -9.08
N ASN A 562 17.72 -17.45 -7.86
CA ASN A 562 16.53 -17.26 -7.04
C ASN A 562 15.60 -16.19 -7.65
N ALA A 563 16.16 -15.13 -8.25
CA ALA A 563 15.39 -14.12 -8.97
C ALA A 563 14.70 -14.70 -10.21
N VAL A 564 15.40 -15.46 -11.04
CA VAL A 564 14.84 -16.15 -12.22
C VAL A 564 13.70 -17.06 -11.79
N LYS A 565 13.92 -17.91 -10.78
CA LYS A 565 12.88 -18.80 -10.25
C LYS A 565 11.67 -18.02 -9.75
N LYS A 566 11.89 -16.91 -9.03
CA LYS A 566 10.81 -16.07 -8.50
C LYS A 566 9.97 -15.44 -9.61
N VAL A 567 10.61 -14.89 -10.65
CA VAL A 567 9.91 -14.32 -11.82
C VAL A 567 9.05 -15.39 -12.51
N TYR A 568 9.60 -16.59 -12.71
CA TYR A 568 8.84 -17.71 -13.29
C TYR A 568 7.63 -18.10 -12.44
N THR A 569 7.80 -18.21 -11.12
CA THR A 569 6.70 -18.61 -10.22
C THR A 569 5.58 -17.57 -10.12
N LEU A 570 5.91 -16.28 -10.24
CA LEU A 570 4.93 -15.20 -10.05
C LEU A 570 4.21 -14.79 -11.35
N ALA A 571 4.93 -14.75 -12.48
CA ALA A 571 4.42 -14.18 -13.72
C ALA A 571 4.52 -15.13 -14.93
N GLY A 572 5.03 -16.36 -14.71
CA GLY A 572 5.23 -17.34 -15.79
C GLY A 572 6.24 -16.88 -16.85
N PRO A 573 6.25 -17.53 -18.02
CA PRO A 573 7.17 -17.21 -19.13
C PRO A 573 7.02 -15.79 -19.68
N SER A 574 5.81 -15.22 -19.65
CA SER A 574 5.55 -13.85 -20.13
C SER A 574 6.15 -12.78 -19.23
N GLY A 575 6.39 -13.09 -17.95
CA GLY A 575 7.05 -12.20 -16.99
C GLY A 575 8.43 -11.71 -17.46
N TYR A 576 9.19 -12.56 -18.16
CA TYR A 576 10.53 -12.23 -18.65
C TYR A 576 10.57 -11.22 -19.80
N PHE A 577 9.44 -10.99 -20.48
CA PHE A 577 9.32 -10.04 -21.60
C PHE A 577 8.63 -8.74 -21.19
N ARG A 578 8.20 -8.61 -19.93
CA ARG A 578 7.66 -7.35 -19.42
C ARG A 578 8.73 -6.26 -19.52
N GLY A 579 8.33 -5.11 -20.07
CA GLY A 579 9.23 -3.96 -20.27
C GLY A 579 10.13 -4.04 -21.52
N ALA A 580 10.09 -5.13 -22.31
CA ALA A 580 10.98 -5.29 -23.47
C ALA A 580 10.87 -4.14 -24.49
N THR A 581 9.65 -3.69 -24.80
CA THR A 581 9.42 -2.58 -25.74
C THR A 581 10.03 -1.28 -25.22
N ALA A 582 9.86 -0.97 -23.93
CA ALA A 582 10.44 0.22 -23.32
C ALA A 582 11.97 0.17 -23.33
N ARG A 583 12.54 -1.02 -23.07
CA ARG A 583 13.99 -1.24 -23.11
C ARG A 583 14.56 -1.06 -24.51
N VAL A 584 13.92 -1.64 -25.54
CA VAL A 584 14.32 -1.47 -26.94
C VAL A 584 14.26 0.02 -27.34
N LEU A 585 13.18 0.71 -27.00
CA LEU A 585 12.99 2.12 -27.32
C LEU A 585 14.05 3.02 -26.68
N HIS A 586 14.57 2.64 -25.51
CA HIS A 586 15.65 3.36 -24.83
C HIS A 586 17.05 3.01 -25.41
N ILE A 587 17.34 1.72 -25.62
CA ILE A 587 18.68 1.27 -26.01
C ILE A 587 18.97 1.55 -27.49
N MET A 588 18.00 1.33 -28.38
CA MET A 588 18.15 1.51 -29.83
C MET A 588 18.70 2.90 -30.24
N PRO A 589 18.13 4.04 -29.81
CA PRO A 589 18.68 5.35 -30.16
C PRO A 589 20.04 5.60 -29.49
N SER A 590 20.23 5.15 -28.25
CA SER A 590 21.49 5.33 -27.51
C SER A 590 22.66 4.63 -28.20
N THR A 591 22.49 3.38 -28.62
CA THR A 591 23.55 2.63 -29.30
C THR A 591 23.82 3.17 -30.70
N GLY A 592 22.78 3.63 -31.41
CA GLY A 592 22.95 4.28 -32.70
C GLY A 592 23.81 5.55 -32.60
N ILE A 593 23.53 6.42 -31.64
CA ILE A 593 24.34 7.63 -31.40
C ILE A 593 25.78 7.25 -31.01
N CYS A 594 25.95 6.27 -30.10
CA CYS A 594 27.26 5.84 -29.64
C CYS A 594 28.15 5.31 -30.79
N TRP A 595 27.61 4.43 -31.65
CA TRP A 595 28.37 3.84 -32.74
C TRP A 595 28.61 4.82 -33.89
N GLY A 596 27.63 5.67 -34.20
CA GLY A 596 27.80 6.73 -35.19
C GLY A 596 28.90 7.73 -34.77
N THR A 597 28.91 8.15 -33.51
CA THR A 597 29.93 9.07 -32.97
C THR A 597 31.30 8.41 -32.88
N TYR A 598 31.39 7.18 -32.37
CA TYR A 598 32.64 6.44 -32.26
C TYR A 598 33.34 6.27 -33.61
N GLU A 599 32.64 5.76 -34.62
CA GLU A 599 33.24 5.54 -35.94
C GLU A 599 33.60 6.85 -36.64
N SER A 600 32.79 7.91 -36.45
CA SER A 600 33.09 9.23 -37.01
C SER A 600 34.35 9.83 -36.39
N MET A 601 34.50 9.70 -35.08
CA MET A 601 35.67 10.18 -34.36
C MET A 601 36.92 9.37 -34.73
N LYS A 602 36.78 8.05 -34.87
CA LYS A 602 37.85 7.18 -35.35
C LYS A 602 38.30 7.55 -36.77
N TYR A 603 37.36 7.78 -37.69
CA TYR A 603 37.66 8.22 -39.05
C TYR A 603 38.35 9.59 -39.08
N ALA A 604 37.92 10.54 -38.25
CA ALA A 604 38.55 11.84 -38.12
C ALA A 604 39.99 11.74 -37.60
N LEU A 605 40.23 10.91 -36.57
CA LEU A 605 41.57 10.70 -35.99
C LEU A 605 42.52 10.01 -36.96
N GLN A 606 42.03 9.04 -37.74
CA GLN A 606 42.82 8.36 -38.79
C GLN A 606 43.22 9.26 -39.98
N LYS A 607 42.61 10.45 -40.10
CA LYS A 607 43.03 11.47 -41.07
C LYS A 607 44.05 12.45 -40.51
N VAL A 608 44.16 12.54 -39.19
CA VAL A 608 45.01 13.51 -38.48
C VAL A 608 46.33 12.86 -38.04
N LEU A 609 46.31 11.57 -37.74
CA LEU A 609 47.48 10.69 -37.56
C LEU A 609 47.86 10.05 -38.89
#